data_AF-A0A6A4BST6-F1
#
_entry.id   AF-A0A6A4BST6-F1
#
_cell.length_a   1.000
_cell.length_b   1.000
_cell.length_c   1.000
_cell.angle_alpha   90.00
_cell.angle_beta   90.00
_cell.angle_gamma   90.00
#
_symmetry.space_group_name_H-M   'P 1'
#
loop_
_entity.id
_entity.type
_entity.pdbx_description
1 polymer ?
#
loop_
_entity_poly.entity_id
_entity_poly.type
_entity_poly.pdbx_seq_one_letter_code
_entity_poly.pdbx_strand_id
1 'polypeptide(L)'
;MAKDAGHIDGSSEGPASPSSLLGASSSGAKRKRDQDSGPIDRASAASGKRPRKERSTSNARMTTQQAAKRAGREASLPSNAGGGGVASGASGDKDCEAASVAGAIQDSDDSILTLDEVEEACTALQQMFDRQKGGKRQIERRRQAEKFKLSSSQIGLLANRYKAARNRGGQVDYEKASTKRNFDNFTGHADKLKAYEGHVISMLMKALQQKRALDAGCRKKTQEEETEELVTREAQHLQQIETLQYHIQNLEAQANSDNMQVENRDLENTNKQLHAALKRSEADCNKAQENARQASELQLQLATVQEKYKKLKKKLQSQKAATQPSQTTTWLQTRASKLELDEQRLETAKFKLELRENKLSRKEEELEKKRVALQEQEQEQNDERSRLKAQRFMLDQKIKRHDEKATTDKQAHEN
;
A
#
# COMPACT_ATOMS: atom_id res chain seq x y z
N MET A 1 11.00 62.42 49.49
CA MET A 1 10.42 63.20 48.38
C MET A 1 9.42 62.30 47.65
N ALA A 2 8.20 62.82 47.38
CA ALA A 2 7.04 62.26 46.63
C ALA A 2 6.49 60.89 47.12
N LYS A 3 5.29 60.70 47.70
CA LYS A 3 3.87 61.11 47.46
C LYS A 3 3.26 60.64 46.13
N ASP A 4 2.39 59.62 46.18
CA ASP A 4 0.92 59.65 45.90
C ASP A 4 0.37 58.20 45.95
N ALA A 5 -0.64 57.86 46.77
CA ALA A 5 -2.10 58.00 46.54
C ALA A 5 -2.55 57.28 45.26
N GLY A 6 -3.44 56.28 45.20
CA GLY A 6 -4.49 55.79 46.10
C GLY A 6 -5.72 55.54 45.20
N HIS A 7 -6.31 54.35 45.17
CA HIS A 7 -7.72 54.19 44.81
C HIS A 7 -8.25 52.82 45.22
N ILE A 8 -9.46 52.86 45.77
CA ILE A 8 -10.27 51.79 46.32
C ILE A 8 -11.52 51.85 45.47
N ASP A 9 -12.00 50.74 44.93
CA ASP A 9 -13.43 50.61 44.72
C ASP A 9 -13.87 49.17 44.92
N GLY A 10 -14.91 49.04 45.74
CA GLY A 10 -15.53 47.78 46.10
C GLY A 10 -16.95 47.77 45.57
N SER A 11 -17.41 46.58 45.14
CA SER A 11 -18.82 46.20 45.11
C SER A 11 -18.83 44.68 45.01
N SER A 12 -19.22 43.92 46.05
CA SER A 12 -20.59 43.75 46.55
C SER A 12 -21.50 43.13 45.48
N GLU A 13 -21.67 41.80 45.53
CA GLU A 13 -23.00 41.17 45.50
C GLU A 13 -22.88 39.68 45.85
N GLY A 14 -23.57 39.27 46.91
CA GLY A 14 -23.62 37.91 47.40
C GLY A 14 -24.63 37.04 46.63
N PRO A 15 -24.53 35.70 46.76
CA PRO A 15 -25.41 34.77 46.07
C PRO A 15 -26.73 34.57 46.83
N ALA A 16 -27.84 34.61 46.11
CA ALA A 16 -29.10 34.03 46.55
C ALA A 16 -29.13 32.53 46.16
N SER A 17 -29.37 31.68 47.15
CA SER A 17 -29.87 30.31 47.03
C SER A 17 -31.07 30.20 48.00
N PRO A 18 -31.89 29.13 48.03
CA PRO A 18 -31.93 27.90 47.22
C PRO A 18 -33.36 27.52 46.78
N SER A 19 -33.54 26.41 46.06
CA SER A 19 -34.65 25.48 46.35
C SER A 19 -34.35 24.07 45.85
N SER A 20 -34.27 23.19 46.83
CA SER A 20 -34.30 21.73 46.82
C SER A 20 -35.62 21.17 46.27
N LEU A 21 -35.62 19.91 45.84
CA LEU A 21 -36.37 18.81 46.49
C LEU A 21 -36.29 17.51 45.66
N LEU A 22 -35.79 16.47 46.33
CA LEU A 22 -36.24 15.06 46.36
C LEU A 22 -36.22 14.25 45.06
N GLY A 23 -35.73 13.00 45.02
CA GLY A 23 -35.28 12.14 46.10
C GLY A 23 -35.19 10.68 45.60
N ALA A 24 -34.20 9.97 46.13
CA ALA A 24 -34.15 8.55 46.49
C ALA A 24 -34.75 7.52 45.50
N SER A 25 -33.96 6.65 44.86
CA SER A 25 -33.16 5.53 45.40
C SER A 25 -33.82 4.17 45.23
N SER A 26 -32.93 3.19 45.07
CA SER A 26 -33.11 1.74 45.27
C SER A 26 -33.75 0.97 44.11
N SER A 27 -33.37 -0.26 43.76
CA SER A 27 -32.20 -1.11 43.97
C SER A 27 -32.53 -2.49 43.37
N GLY A 28 -31.56 -3.17 42.77
CA GLY A 28 -31.32 -4.58 43.11
C GLY A 28 -32.11 -5.71 42.43
N ALA A 29 -31.48 -6.28 41.40
CA ALA A 29 -31.06 -7.70 41.34
C ALA A 29 -32.02 -8.87 40.97
N LYS A 30 -31.53 -9.63 39.96
CA LYS A 30 -31.46 -11.11 39.79
C LYS A 30 -32.59 -11.91 39.06
N ARG A 31 -32.15 -12.45 37.90
CA ARG A 31 -32.21 -13.86 37.40
C ARG A 31 -33.58 -14.56 37.21
N LYS A 32 -33.89 -15.01 35.98
CA LYS A 32 -33.93 -16.44 35.57
C LYS A 32 -34.24 -16.65 34.06
N ARG A 33 -34.10 -17.91 33.66
CA ARG A 33 -33.87 -18.60 32.38
C ARG A 33 -35.13 -19.37 31.96
N ASP A 34 -35.37 -19.58 30.65
CA ASP A 34 -36.01 -20.75 29.97
C ASP A 34 -35.78 -20.54 28.44
N GLN A 35 -35.11 -21.36 27.62
CA GLN A 35 -35.31 -22.76 27.14
C GLN A 35 -36.68 -23.03 26.49
N ASP A 36 -36.69 -23.19 25.16
CA ASP A 36 -37.45 -24.27 24.52
C ASP A 36 -36.94 -24.62 23.12
N SER A 37 -36.91 -25.93 22.81
CA SER A 37 -36.36 -26.55 21.60
C SER A 37 -37.37 -27.50 20.93
N GLY A 38 -37.54 -27.37 19.60
CA GLY A 38 -37.89 -28.45 18.64
C GLY A 38 -39.36 -28.93 18.56
N PRO A 39 -39.73 -29.79 17.58
CA PRO A 39 -38.87 -30.58 16.67
C PRO A 39 -39.26 -30.58 15.17
N ILE A 40 -38.44 -31.30 14.40
CA ILE A 40 -38.39 -31.56 12.96
C ILE A 40 -39.35 -32.70 12.58
N ASP A 41 -39.91 -32.70 11.35
CA ASP A 41 -40.08 -33.97 10.62
C ASP A 41 -40.05 -33.85 9.09
N ARG A 42 -39.65 -34.97 8.49
CA ARG A 42 -39.05 -35.22 7.17
C ARG A 42 -40.03 -35.94 6.23
N ALA A 43 -40.00 -35.67 4.92
CA ALA A 43 -40.23 -36.69 3.87
C ALA A 43 -39.80 -36.24 2.46
N SER A 44 -39.16 -37.17 1.73
CA SER A 44 -38.63 -37.08 0.37
C SER A 44 -39.55 -37.79 -0.64
N ALA A 45 -39.56 -37.39 -1.92
CA ALA A 45 -39.48 -38.31 -3.09
C ALA A 45 -39.54 -37.61 -4.47
N ALA A 46 -38.47 -37.84 -5.25
CA ALA A 46 -38.40 -38.27 -6.65
C ALA A 46 -39.12 -37.58 -7.83
N SER A 47 -38.31 -37.48 -8.92
CA SER A 47 -38.64 -37.78 -10.32
C SER A 47 -38.62 -36.59 -11.28
N GLY A 48 -37.77 -36.71 -12.30
CA GLY A 48 -37.45 -35.63 -13.22
C GLY A 48 -38.38 -35.47 -14.42
N LYS A 49 -38.17 -34.38 -15.14
CA LYS A 49 -38.23 -34.25 -16.62
C LYS A 49 -37.93 -32.80 -16.99
N ARG A 50 -37.00 -32.60 -17.93
CA ARG A 50 -36.82 -31.32 -18.64
C ARG A 50 -38.09 -31.00 -19.44
N PRO A 51 -38.35 -29.71 -19.69
CA PRO A 51 -38.45 -29.30 -21.08
C PRO A 51 -37.65 -28.03 -21.40
N ARG A 52 -37.77 -27.65 -22.67
CA ARG A 52 -36.83 -26.95 -23.53
C ARG A 52 -37.36 -25.53 -23.82
N LYS A 53 -36.45 -24.56 -23.82
CA LYS A 53 -36.37 -23.36 -24.70
C LYS A 53 -37.62 -22.49 -24.82
N GLU A 54 -37.53 -21.25 -24.31
CA GLU A 54 -38.19 -20.10 -24.94
C GLU A 54 -37.25 -18.87 -24.94
N ARG A 55 -37.35 -18.13 -26.04
CA ARG A 55 -36.59 -16.95 -26.45
C ARG A 55 -37.62 -15.84 -26.60
N SER A 56 -37.47 -14.71 -25.91
CA SER A 56 -37.97 -13.39 -26.34
C SER A 56 -37.56 -12.31 -25.32
N THR A 57 -36.64 -11.40 -25.67
CA THR A 57 -36.87 -10.04 -26.21
C THR A 57 -37.38 -9.01 -25.21
N SER A 58 -36.54 -8.01 -24.93
CA SER A 58 -36.82 -6.54 -25.02
C SER A 58 -35.70 -5.82 -24.26
N ASN A 59 -34.79 -5.12 -24.92
CA ASN A 59 -34.86 -3.72 -25.37
C ASN A 59 -35.31 -2.74 -24.27
N ALA A 60 -34.38 -1.90 -23.79
CA ALA A 60 -34.64 -0.49 -23.54
C ALA A 60 -33.31 0.29 -23.43
N ARG A 61 -33.10 1.20 -24.39
CA ARG A 61 -32.02 2.18 -24.50
C ARG A 61 -32.71 3.54 -24.56
N MET A 62 -32.43 4.46 -23.64
CA MET A 62 -32.65 5.92 -23.75
C MET A 62 -31.76 6.61 -22.70
N THR A 63 -30.62 7.24 -23.06
CA THR A 63 -30.43 8.68 -23.38
C THR A 63 -30.86 9.66 -22.29
N THR A 64 -29.92 10.47 -21.78
CA THR A 64 -30.09 11.91 -21.48
C THR A 64 -28.71 12.59 -21.44
N GLN A 65 -28.67 13.83 -21.91
CA GLN A 65 -27.54 14.66 -22.31
C GLN A 65 -26.99 15.56 -21.17
N GLN A 66 -25.96 16.36 -21.52
CA GLN A 66 -25.51 17.64 -20.92
C GLN A 66 -24.53 17.53 -19.73
N ALA A 67 -23.51 18.39 -19.54
CA ALA A 67 -23.04 19.58 -20.24
C ALA A 67 -21.56 19.84 -19.86
N ALA A 68 -20.88 20.66 -20.66
CA ALA A 68 -19.53 21.17 -20.42
C ALA A 68 -19.45 22.16 -19.25
N LYS A 69 -18.30 22.20 -18.55
CA LYS A 69 -17.61 23.43 -18.09
C LYS A 69 -16.18 23.13 -17.64
N ARG A 70 -15.29 24.06 -18.02
CA ARG A 70 -13.82 24.05 -17.88
C ARG A 70 -13.34 24.60 -16.53
N ALA A 71 -12.03 24.39 -16.31
CA ALA A 71 -11.07 25.07 -15.42
C ALA A 71 -10.98 24.49 -13.99
N GLY A 72 -9.81 24.22 -13.41
CA GLY A 72 -8.42 24.37 -13.80
C GLY A 72 -7.54 23.93 -12.62
N ARG A 73 -6.37 23.35 -12.89
CA ARG A 73 -5.21 23.13 -11.98
C ARG A 73 -4.14 22.44 -12.85
N GLU A 74 -3.14 23.17 -13.33
CA GLU A 74 -1.87 23.42 -12.63
C GLU A 74 -1.34 22.17 -11.93
N ALA A 75 -0.50 21.44 -12.65
CA ALA A 75 0.57 20.64 -12.08
C ALA A 75 1.79 20.85 -12.99
N SER A 76 2.73 21.63 -12.49
CA SER A 76 4.07 21.76 -13.02
C SER A 76 4.75 20.39 -13.02
N LEU A 77 5.22 19.95 -14.19
CA LEU A 77 6.31 18.98 -14.31
C LEU A 77 7.42 19.64 -15.12
N PRO A 78 8.69 19.57 -14.69
CA PRO A 78 9.80 19.98 -15.53
C PRO A 78 10.06 18.95 -16.64
N SER A 79 10.31 19.54 -17.80
CA SER A 79 10.93 19.06 -19.03
C SER A 79 12.06 18.02 -18.88
N ASN A 80 12.07 17.00 -19.76
CA ASN A 80 13.00 16.99 -20.90
C ASN A 80 12.78 15.81 -21.87
N ALA A 81 12.87 16.15 -23.17
CA ALA A 81 13.37 15.40 -24.34
C ALA A 81 12.78 14.00 -24.64
N GLY A 82 12.31 13.64 -25.83
CA GLY A 82 12.20 14.24 -27.18
C GLY A 82 11.52 13.13 -28.03
N GLY A 83 10.43 13.41 -28.75
CA GLY A 83 10.46 13.76 -30.18
C GLY A 83 10.91 12.59 -31.06
N GLY A 84 10.12 11.95 -31.92
CA GLY A 84 8.75 12.15 -32.34
C GLY A 84 8.29 10.93 -33.12
N GLY A 85 7.08 10.45 -32.86
CA GLY A 85 6.40 9.47 -33.70
C GLY A 85 5.68 10.19 -34.84
N VAL A 86 6.00 9.82 -36.08
CA VAL A 86 5.18 10.17 -37.25
C VAL A 86 4.65 8.90 -37.87
N ALA A 87 3.35 8.68 -37.69
CA ALA A 87 2.56 7.87 -38.60
C ALA A 87 2.30 8.69 -39.86
N SER A 88 2.49 8.10 -41.04
CA SER A 88 1.72 8.43 -42.25
C SER A 88 1.96 7.33 -43.28
N GLY A 89 0.85 6.80 -43.80
CA GLY A 89 0.85 5.83 -44.87
C GLY A 89 0.95 6.46 -46.26
N ALA A 90 0.95 5.55 -47.24
CA ALA A 90 0.60 5.73 -48.65
C ALA A 90 1.43 6.71 -49.49
N SER A 91 2.22 6.16 -50.42
CA SER A 91 2.07 6.49 -51.84
C SER A 91 2.62 5.35 -52.69
N GLY A 92 1.92 5.06 -53.78
CA GLY A 92 2.38 4.17 -54.84
C GLY A 92 3.15 4.93 -55.90
N ASP A 93 3.57 4.16 -56.90
CA ASP A 93 4.19 4.55 -58.16
C ASP A 93 5.66 5.00 -58.08
N LYS A 94 6.56 4.70 -59.02
CA LYS A 94 6.75 3.71 -60.09
C LYS A 94 8.14 4.07 -60.67
N ASP A 95 8.88 3.04 -61.08
CA ASP A 95 9.90 3.03 -62.14
C ASP A 95 11.26 3.76 -61.96
N CYS A 96 12.29 2.89 -61.97
CA CYS A 96 13.67 2.99 -62.48
C CYS A 96 14.38 4.36 -62.63
N GLU A 97 15.52 4.49 -61.95
CA GLU A 97 16.79 4.88 -62.60
C GLU A 97 18.00 4.45 -61.76
N ALA A 98 19.07 4.02 -62.44
CA ALA A 98 20.27 3.43 -61.89
C ALA A 98 21.31 4.49 -61.50
N ALA A 99 21.99 4.31 -60.36
CA ALA A 99 23.40 4.69 -60.17
C ALA A 99 23.98 4.04 -58.90
N SER A 100 25.11 3.36 -59.11
CA SER A 100 25.92 2.54 -58.20
C SER A 100 26.44 3.23 -56.94
N VAL A 101 26.61 2.48 -55.83
CA VAL A 101 27.86 2.44 -55.02
C VAL A 101 27.96 1.07 -54.33
N ALA A 102 29.18 0.54 -54.35
CA ALA A 102 29.62 -0.83 -54.11
C ALA A 102 29.40 -1.43 -52.71
N GLY A 103 29.12 -2.73 -52.68
CA GLY A 103 29.12 -3.56 -51.48
C GLY A 103 28.69 -5.00 -51.74
N ALA A 104 29.58 -5.79 -52.38
CA ALA A 104 29.59 -7.26 -52.45
C ALA A 104 28.22 -7.98 -52.38
N ILE A 105 27.45 -7.91 -53.47
CA ILE A 105 26.40 -8.88 -53.76
C ILE A 105 27.01 -9.83 -54.78
N GLN A 106 27.13 -11.10 -54.39
CA GLN A 106 27.45 -12.15 -55.35
C GLN A 106 26.38 -12.13 -56.43
N ASP A 107 26.81 -11.84 -57.65
CA ASP A 107 26.04 -12.03 -58.87
C ASP A 107 25.47 -13.46 -58.86
N SER A 108 24.16 -13.56 -58.67
CA SER A 108 23.40 -14.76 -59.04
C SER A 108 22.45 -14.33 -60.13
N ASP A 109 23.06 -14.10 -61.29
CA ASP A 109 22.46 -14.04 -62.61
C ASP A 109 21.30 -15.03 -62.73
N ASP A 110 20.11 -14.58 -63.12
CA ASP A 110 19.05 -15.31 -63.85
C ASP A 110 18.92 -16.83 -63.59
N SER A 111 19.17 -17.25 -62.35
CA SER A 111 19.32 -18.66 -62.01
C SER A 111 17.94 -19.20 -61.73
N ILE A 112 17.35 -19.73 -62.80
CA ILE A 112 16.20 -20.61 -62.74
C ILE A 112 16.36 -21.54 -61.53
N LEU A 113 15.44 -21.45 -60.57
CA LEU A 113 15.38 -22.36 -59.42
C LEU A 113 15.65 -23.79 -59.87
N THR A 114 16.65 -24.44 -59.27
CA THR A 114 16.96 -25.85 -59.54
C THR A 114 15.77 -26.73 -59.16
N LEU A 115 15.72 -27.96 -59.69
CA LEU A 115 14.58 -28.87 -59.46
C LEU A 115 14.26 -29.03 -57.97
N ASP A 116 15.30 -29.22 -57.16
CA ASP A 116 15.19 -29.41 -55.70
C ASP A 116 14.80 -28.11 -54.99
N GLU A 117 15.32 -26.97 -55.44
CA GLU A 117 14.96 -25.66 -54.90
C GLU A 117 13.51 -25.28 -55.23
N VAL A 118 12.96 -25.69 -56.38
CA VAL A 118 11.54 -25.48 -56.70
C VAL A 118 10.65 -26.26 -55.73
N GLU A 119 11.03 -27.49 -55.38
CA GLU A 119 10.30 -28.30 -54.41
C GLU A 119 10.34 -27.68 -53.01
N GLU A 120 11.54 -27.27 -52.57
CA GLU A 120 11.72 -26.60 -51.29
C GLU A 120 10.96 -25.27 -51.24
N ALA A 121 11.04 -24.48 -52.32
CA ALA A 121 10.36 -23.20 -52.44
C ALA A 121 8.84 -23.34 -52.46
N CYS A 122 8.27 -24.38 -53.07
CA CYS A 122 6.82 -24.64 -53.03
C CYS A 122 6.36 -24.91 -51.59
N THR A 123 7.13 -25.69 -50.85
CA THR A 123 6.84 -25.99 -49.43
C THR A 123 6.98 -24.73 -48.57
N ALA A 124 8.03 -23.94 -48.79
CA ALA A 124 8.25 -22.67 -48.11
C ALA A 124 7.13 -21.64 -48.42
N LEU A 125 6.68 -21.57 -49.67
CA LEU A 125 5.60 -20.70 -50.12
C LEU A 125 4.27 -21.05 -49.46
N GLN A 126 3.98 -22.34 -49.31
CA GLN A 126 2.80 -22.82 -48.58
C GLN A 126 2.85 -22.39 -47.11
N GLN A 127 3.98 -22.61 -46.43
CA GLN A 127 4.18 -22.18 -45.04
C GLN A 127 4.07 -20.66 -44.89
N MET A 128 4.62 -19.90 -45.83
CA MET A 128 4.51 -18.43 -45.86
C MET A 128 3.04 -17.99 -45.95
N PHE A 129 2.22 -18.62 -46.81
CA PHE A 129 0.80 -18.31 -46.91
C PHE A 129 0.02 -18.70 -45.65
N ASP A 130 0.34 -19.83 -45.03
CA ASP A 130 -0.36 -20.26 -43.82
C ASP A 130 -0.03 -19.35 -42.63
N ARG A 131 1.21 -18.86 -42.51
CA ARG A 131 1.57 -17.79 -41.57
C ARG A 131 0.78 -16.50 -41.85
N GLN A 132 0.65 -16.10 -43.11
CA GLN A 132 -0.18 -14.94 -43.49
C GLN A 132 -1.68 -15.18 -43.23
N LYS A 133 -2.15 -16.42 -43.13
CA LYS A 133 -3.56 -16.72 -42.76
C LYS A 133 -3.81 -16.60 -41.26
N GLY A 134 -2.78 -16.75 -40.42
CA GLY A 134 -2.88 -16.63 -38.97
C GLY A 134 -3.13 -15.21 -38.43
N GLY A 135 -3.08 -14.17 -39.28
CA GLY A 135 -3.45 -12.80 -38.92
C GLY A 135 -4.95 -12.52 -39.13
N LYS A 136 -5.54 -11.59 -38.36
CA LYS A 136 -6.94 -11.12 -38.55
C LYS A 136 -7.09 -10.55 -39.97
N ARG A 137 -7.78 -11.25 -40.87
CA ARG A 137 -7.98 -10.78 -42.25
C ARG A 137 -9.21 -9.88 -42.36
N GLN A 138 -9.01 -8.67 -42.88
CA GLN A 138 -10.07 -7.92 -43.53
C GLN A 138 -10.31 -8.56 -44.90
N ILE A 139 -11.53 -9.05 -45.14
CA ILE A 139 -11.93 -9.58 -46.45
C ILE A 139 -12.17 -8.38 -47.37
N GLU A 140 -11.15 -7.96 -48.11
CA GLU A 140 -11.33 -6.93 -49.12
C GLU A 140 -12.15 -7.50 -50.29
N ARG A 141 -13.31 -6.88 -50.56
CA ARG A 141 -14.13 -7.24 -51.73
C ARG A 141 -13.37 -6.84 -52.98
N ARG A 142 -13.05 -7.82 -53.83
CA ARG A 142 -12.32 -7.61 -55.10
C ARG A 142 -13.06 -6.59 -55.97
N ARG A 143 -12.33 -5.58 -56.45
CA ARG A 143 -12.85 -4.58 -57.40
C ARG A 143 -12.87 -5.19 -58.81
N GLN A 144 -13.77 -4.76 -59.69
CA GLN A 144 -13.87 -5.25 -61.08
C GLN A 144 -12.57 -5.02 -61.89
N ALA A 145 -11.77 -4.02 -61.51
CA ALA A 145 -10.44 -3.78 -62.08
C ALA A 145 -9.41 -4.90 -61.78
N GLU A 146 -9.68 -5.77 -60.81
CA GLU A 146 -8.81 -6.89 -60.41
C GLU A 146 -9.23 -8.24 -61.02
N LYS A 147 -9.97 -8.22 -62.14
CA LYS A 147 -10.54 -9.43 -62.77
C LYS A 147 -9.50 -10.56 -62.96
N PHE A 148 -8.26 -10.22 -63.31
CA PHE A 148 -7.17 -11.16 -63.56
C PHE A 148 -6.17 -11.30 -62.39
N LYS A 149 -6.50 -10.88 -61.17
CA LYS A 149 -5.59 -11.02 -60.02
C LYS A 149 -5.66 -12.43 -59.40
N LEU A 150 -4.52 -13.10 -59.29
CA LEU A 150 -4.42 -14.40 -58.62
C LEU A 150 -4.59 -14.27 -57.10
N SER A 151 -5.40 -15.14 -56.50
CA SER A 151 -5.44 -15.34 -55.04
C SER A 151 -4.18 -16.09 -54.57
N SER A 152 -3.86 -16.00 -53.27
CA SER A 152 -2.78 -16.81 -52.67
C SER A 152 -2.93 -18.31 -52.95
N SER A 153 -4.17 -18.83 -52.96
CA SER A 153 -4.45 -20.22 -53.32
C SER A 153 -4.23 -20.51 -54.80
N GLN A 154 -4.61 -19.58 -55.69
CA GLN A 154 -4.37 -19.71 -57.14
C GLN A 154 -2.88 -19.64 -57.47
N ILE A 155 -2.12 -18.80 -56.75
CA ILE A 155 -0.67 -18.73 -56.82
C ILE A 155 -0.04 -20.07 -56.44
N GLY A 156 -0.44 -20.67 -55.31
CA GLY A 156 0.06 -21.99 -54.89
C GLY A 156 -0.27 -23.09 -55.91
N LEU A 157 -1.46 -23.07 -56.49
CA LEU A 157 -1.84 -24.01 -57.55
C LEU A 157 -1.04 -23.82 -58.84
N LEU A 158 -0.66 -22.58 -59.18
CA LEU A 158 0.18 -22.29 -60.33
C LEU A 158 1.64 -22.71 -60.07
N ALA A 159 2.15 -22.48 -58.85
CA ALA A 159 3.46 -22.97 -58.41
C ALA A 159 3.57 -24.50 -58.48
N ASN A 160 2.54 -25.23 -58.04
CA ASN A 160 2.52 -26.70 -58.13
C ASN A 160 2.50 -27.20 -59.58
N ARG A 161 1.87 -26.46 -60.50
CA ARG A 161 1.91 -26.79 -61.93
C ARG A 161 3.26 -26.48 -62.54
N TYR A 162 3.88 -25.37 -62.14
CA TYR A 162 5.24 -25.04 -62.51
C TYR A 162 6.22 -26.12 -62.05
N LYS A 163 6.13 -26.56 -60.78
CA LYS A 163 6.87 -27.73 -60.26
C LYS A 163 6.63 -28.97 -61.12
N ALA A 164 5.37 -29.32 -61.41
CA ALA A 164 5.05 -30.50 -62.21
C ALA A 164 5.57 -30.43 -63.65
N ALA A 165 5.60 -29.23 -64.26
CA ALA A 165 6.14 -29.01 -65.59
C ALA A 165 7.67 -29.12 -65.59
N ARG A 166 8.34 -28.52 -64.60
CA ARG A 166 9.78 -28.64 -64.36
C ARG A 166 10.23 -30.08 -64.16
N ASN A 167 9.50 -30.86 -63.35
CA ASN A 167 9.76 -32.28 -63.14
C ASN A 167 9.65 -33.13 -64.41
N ARG A 168 8.92 -32.64 -65.42
CA ARG A 168 8.77 -33.31 -66.72
C ARG A 168 9.70 -32.73 -67.80
N GLY A 169 10.54 -31.74 -67.46
CA GLY A 169 11.38 -31.03 -68.41
C GLY A 169 10.59 -30.19 -69.43
N GLY A 170 9.33 -29.86 -69.14
CA GLY A 170 8.42 -29.17 -70.05
C GLY A 170 7.93 -27.82 -69.55
N GLN A 171 7.12 -27.14 -70.36
CA GLN A 171 6.46 -25.89 -70.00
C GLN A 171 5.08 -26.14 -69.37
N VAL A 172 4.58 -25.17 -68.60
CA VAL A 172 3.23 -25.22 -68.05
C VAL A 172 2.21 -25.06 -69.18
N ASP A 173 1.27 -25.99 -69.28
CA ASP A 173 0.15 -25.92 -70.20
C ASP A 173 -0.91 -24.91 -69.69
N TYR A 174 -0.73 -23.64 -70.08
CA TYR A 174 -1.58 -22.53 -69.65
C TYR A 174 -2.98 -22.55 -70.26
N GLU A 175 -3.16 -23.11 -71.46
CA GLU A 175 -4.46 -23.26 -72.12
C GLU A 175 -5.34 -24.26 -71.36
N LYS A 176 -4.75 -25.40 -71.00
CA LYS A 176 -5.44 -26.37 -70.14
C LYS A 176 -5.59 -25.88 -68.70
N ALA A 177 -4.74 -24.96 -68.25
CA ALA A 177 -4.84 -24.38 -66.93
C ALA A 177 -5.98 -23.35 -66.82
N SER A 178 -6.14 -22.49 -67.81
CA SER A 178 -7.14 -21.41 -67.86
C SER A 178 -8.58 -21.92 -67.92
N THR A 179 -8.78 -23.13 -68.45
CA THR A 179 -10.10 -23.77 -68.58
C THR A 179 -10.56 -24.48 -67.29
N LYS A 180 -9.70 -24.60 -66.27
CA LYS A 180 -10.05 -25.25 -65.00
C LYS A 180 -10.76 -24.29 -64.05
N ARG A 181 -11.70 -24.84 -63.25
CA ARG A 181 -12.47 -24.14 -62.18
C ARG A 181 -11.65 -23.26 -61.23
N ASN A 182 -10.38 -23.58 -61.01
CA ASN A 182 -9.52 -22.78 -60.14
C ASN A 182 -9.05 -21.46 -60.79
N PHE A 183 -9.21 -21.29 -62.09
CA PHE A 183 -8.80 -20.12 -62.88
C PHE A 183 -9.93 -19.60 -63.78
N ASP A 184 -11.20 -19.72 -63.38
CA ASP A 184 -12.38 -19.32 -64.19
C ASP A 184 -12.28 -17.88 -64.74
N ASN A 185 -11.63 -16.97 -64.00
CA ASN A 185 -11.40 -15.60 -64.45
C ASN A 185 -10.48 -15.47 -65.67
N PHE A 186 -9.74 -16.52 -66.02
CA PHE A 186 -8.77 -16.59 -67.10
C PHE A 186 -9.23 -17.45 -68.28
N THR A 187 -10.44 -18.02 -68.24
CA THR A 187 -10.94 -18.84 -69.35
C THR A 187 -10.96 -18.04 -70.66
N GLY A 188 -10.32 -18.56 -71.71
CA GLY A 188 -10.10 -17.86 -72.97
C GLY A 188 -8.99 -16.80 -72.96
N HIS A 189 -8.21 -16.71 -71.87
CA HIS A 189 -7.13 -15.74 -71.67
C HIS A 189 -5.87 -16.39 -71.07
N ALA A 190 -5.37 -17.46 -71.72
CA ALA A 190 -4.17 -18.17 -71.27
C ALA A 190 -2.91 -17.29 -71.23
N ASP A 191 -2.78 -16.33 -72.14
CA ASP A 191 -1.65 -15.38 -72.17
C ASP A 191 -1.52 -14.58 -70.87
N LYS A 192 -2.66 -14.17 -70.30
CA LYS A 192 -2.69 -13.44 -69.02
C LYS A 192 -2.27 -14.32 -67.85
N LEU A 193 -2.59 -15.62 -67.91
CA LEU A 193 -2.16 -16.58 -66.89
C LEU A 193 -0.67 -16.90 -67.02
N LYS A 194 -0.16 -16.99 -68.26
CA LYS A 194 1.27 -17.15 -68.57
C LYS A 194 2.09 -15.97 -68.09
N ALA A 195 1.59 -14.74 -68.21
CA ALA A 195 2.24 -13.55 -67.69
C ALA A 195 2.50 -13.59 -66.17
N TYR A 196 1.74 -14.38 -65.40
CA TYR A 196 1.95 -14.57 -63.97
C TYR A 196 3.06 -15.56 -63.62
N GLU A 197 3.63 -16.28 -64.58
CA GLU A 197 4.72 -17.24 -64.34
C GLU A 197 5.91 -16.59 -63.63
N GLY A 198 6.38 -15.45 -64.14
CA GLY A 198 7.49 -14.70 -63.51
C GLY A 198 7.15 -14.23 -62.09
N HIS A 199 5.89 -13.85 -61.84
CA HIS A 199 5.44 -13.47 -60.50
C HIS A 199 5.45 -14.65 -59.52
N VAL A 200 5.02 -15.84 -59.97
CA VAL A 200 5.05 -17.06 -59.17
C VAL A 200 6.48 -17.48 -58.85
N ILE A 201 7.40 -17.42 -59.83
CA ILE A 201 8.82 -17.72 -59.62
C ILE A 201 9.44 -16.76 -58.60
N SER A 202 9.15 -15.46 -58.70
CA SER A 202 9.62 -14.46 -57.73
C SER A 202 9.13 -14.76 -56.31
N MET A 203 7.87 -15.18 -56.14
CA MET A 203 7.35 -15.55 -54.82
C MET A 203 7.98 -16.83 -54.27
N LEU A 204 8.27 -17.81 -55.13
CA LEU A 204 8.99 -19.03 -54.74
C LEU A 204 10.39 -18.68 -54.20
N MET A 205 11.15 -17.85 -54.93
CA MET A 205 12.48 -17.40 -54.49
C MET A 205 12.41 -16.65 -53.15
N LYS A 206 11.46 -15.71 -52.99
CA LYS A 206 11.28 -14.96 -51.74
C LYS A 206 10.94 -15.86 -50.56
N ALA A 207 10.06 -16.84 -50.77
CA ALA A 207 9.67 -17.78 -49.72
C ALA A 207 10.86 -18.65 -49.28
N LEU A 208 11.66 -19.12 -50.24
CA LEU A 208 12.87 -19.90 -49.98
C LEU A 208 13.91 -19.10 -49.18
N GLN A 209 14.15 -17.84 -49.57
CA GLN A 209 15.05 -16.95 -48.85
C GLN A 209 14.59 -16.69 -47.41
N GLN A 210 13.29 -16.44 -47.21
CA GLN A 210 12.72 -16.25 -45.87
C GLN A 210 12.84 -17.50 -45.00
N LYS A 211 12.64 -18.69 -45.58
CA LYS A 211 12.85 -19.97 -44.87
C LYS A 211 14.31 -20.10 -44.41
N ARG A 212 15.27 -19.91 -45.33
CA ARG A 212 16.71 -19.98 -45.02
C ARG A 212 17.12 -18.98 -43.92
N ALA A 213 16.55 -17.77 -43.93
CA ALA A 213 16.80 -16.78 -42.88
C ALA A 213 16.28 -17.20 -41.49
N LEU A 214 15.12 -17.85 -41.44
CA LEU A 214 14.58 -18.36 -40.17
C LEU A 214 15.38 -19.54 -39.64
N ASP A 215 15.78 -20.45 -40.52
CA ASP A 215 16.59 -21.62 -40.14
C ASP A 215 17.96 -21.18 -39.60
N ALA A 216 18.57 -20.13 -40.16
CA ALA A 216 19.82 -19.54 -39.66
C ALA A 216 19.67 -18.88 -38.27
N GLY A 217 18.49 -18.32 -37.95
CA GLY A 217 18.15 -17.76 -36.64
C GLY A 217 17.79 -18.81 -35.59
N CYS A 218 17.45 -20.04 -36.01
CA CYS A 218 17.08 -21.16 -35.15
C CYS A 218 18.26 -22.12 -34.91
N ARG A 219 19.45 -21.61 -34.56
CA ARG A 219 20.47 -22.49 -33.96
C ARG A 219 19.90 -23.04 -32.65
N LYS A 220 19.53 -24.32 -32.65
CA LYS A 220 19.16 -25.04 -31.43
C LYS A 220 20.42 -25.08 -30.57
N LYS A 221 20.41 -24.42 -29.41
CA LYS A 221 21.47 -24.58 -28.41
C LYS A 221 21.62 -26.07 -28.13
N THR A 222 22.85 -26.56 -28.07
CA THR A 222 23.06 -27.95 -27.67
C THR A 222 22.72 -28.08 -26.18
N GLN A 223 22.29 -29.28 -25.77
CA GLN A 223 21.97 -29.55 -24.36
C GLN A 223 23.14 -29.22 -23.41
N GLU A 224 24.36 -29.34 -23.91
CA GLU A 224 25.61 -28.99 -23.21
C GLU A 224 25.71 -27.48 -22.94
N GLU A 225 25.46 -26.63 -23.95
CA GLU A 225 25.42 -25.16 -23.79
C GLU A 225 24.36 -24.71 -22.79
N GLU A 226 23.20 -25.36 -22.75
CA GLU A 226 22.14 -25.06 -21.78
C GLU A 226 22.56 -25.42 -20.35
N THR A 227 23.26 -26.54 -20.16
CA THR A 227 23.75 -26.94 -18.84
C THR A 227 24.87 -26.03 -18.33
N GLU A 228 25.79 -25.60 -19.21
CA GLU A 228 26.85 -24.65 -18.84
C GLU A 228 26.29 -23.27 -18.48
N GLU A 229 25.29 -22.78 -19.22
CA GLU A 229 24.57 -21.53 -18.89
C GLU A 229 23.83 -21.62 -17.54
N LEU A 230 23.30 -22.78 -17.19
CA LEU A 230 22.65 -23.00 -15.89
C LEU A 230 23.65 -23.02 -14.74
N VAL A 231 24.75 -23.74 -14.88
CA VAL A 231 25.80 -23.83 -13.84
C VAL A 231 26.44 -22.46 -13.58
N THR A 232 26.71 -21.69 -14.64
CA THR A 232 27.25 -20.34 -14.51
C THR A 232 26.27 -19.37 -13.84
N ARG A 233 24.98 -19.46 -14.15
CA ARG A 233 23.93 -18.69 -13.44
C ARG A 233 23.81 -19.10 -11.98
N GLU A 234 23.84 -20.39 -11.69
CA GLU A 234 23.74 -20.90 -10.32
C GLU A 234 24.89 -20.41 -9.45
N ALA A 235 26.13 -20.44 -9.97
CA ALA A 235 27.29 -19.89 -9.28
C ALA A 235 27.15 -18.38 -8.99
N GLN A 236 26.64 -17.59 -9.95
CA GLN A 236 26.38 -16.16 -9.75
C GLN A 236 25.32 -15.90 -8.67
N HIS A 237 24.23 -16.68 -8.67
CA HIS A 237 23.18 -16.56 -7.65
C HIS A 237 23.71 -16.91 -6.26
N LEU A 238 24.52 -17.96 -6.13
CA LEU A 238 25.14 -18.32 -4.86
C LEU A 238 26.06 -17.21 -4.33
N GLN A 239 26.87 -16.61 -5.20
CA GLN A 239 27.70 -15.46 -4.82
C GLN A 239 26.86 -14.26 -4.37
N GLN A 240 25.74 -13.98 -5.04
CA GLN A 240 24.82 -12.92 -4.63
C GLN A 240 24.16 -13.21 -3.27
N ILE A 241 23.77 -14.46 -3.02
CA ILE A 241 23.21 -14.86 -1.73
C ILE A 241 24.23 -14.66 -0.61
N GLU A 242 25.49 -15.06 -0.81
CA GLU A 242 26.54 -14.88 0.18
C GLU A 242 26.81 -13.41 0.50
N THR A 243 26.87 -12.55 -0.53
CA THR A 243 27.06 -11.10 -0.31
C THR A 243 25.90 -10.45 0.45
N LEU A 244 24.66 -10.87 0.19
CA LEU A 244 23.49 -10.40 0.93
C LEU A 244 23.49 -10.90 2.37
N GLN A 245 23.86 -12.16 2.60
CA GLN A 245 23.96 -12.71 3.96
C GLN A 245 25.00 -11.95 4.80
N TYR A 246 26.17 -11.66 4.22
CA TYR A 246 27.18 -10.83 4.86
C TYR A 246 26.67 -9.42 5.19
N HIS A 247 25.93 -8.80 4.27
CA HIS A 247 25.35 -7.47 4.51
C HIS A 247 24.31 -7.49 5.64
N ILE A 248 23.45 -8.51 5.69
CA ILE A 248 22.45 -8.68 6.76
C ILE A 248 23.15 -8.84 8.11
N GLN A 249 24.16 -9.70 8.22
CA GLN A 249 24.90 -9.89 9.48
C GLN A 249 25.53 -8.59 9.98
N ASN A 250 26.10 -7.78 9.08
CA ASN A 250 26.66 -6.49 9.45
C ASN A 250 25.60 -5.50 9.94
N LEU A 251 24.44 -5.46 9.28
CA LEU A 251 23.32 -4.62 9.72
C LEU A 251 22.77 -5.05 11.08
N GLU A 252 22.66 -6.35 11.33
CA GLU A 252 22.26 -6.90 12.64
C GLU A 252 23.27 -6.55 13.73
N ALA A 253 24.57 -6.68 13.46
CA ALA A 253 25.62 -6.29 14.40
C ALA A 253 25.57 -4.79 14.72
N GLN A 254 25.36 -3.95 13.70
CA GLN A 254 25.21 -2.51 13.88
C GLN A 254 23.96 -2.15 14.71
N ALA A 255 22.81 -2.74 14.39
CA ALA A 255 21.56 -2.50 15.12
C ALA A 255 21.68 -2.91 16.59
N ASN A 256 22.33 -4.03 16.88
CA ASN A 256 22.58 -4.47 18.25
C ASN A 256 23.53 -3.52 18.99
N SER A 257 24.61 -3.05 18.34
CA SER A 257 25.51 -2.06 18.92
C SER A 257 24.80 -0.75 19.24
N ASP A 258 23.99 -0.23 18.32
CA ASP A 258 23.27 1.03 18.49
C ASP A 258 22.23 0.92 19.61
N ASN A 259 21.51 -0.20 19.68
CA ASN A 259 20.55 -0.46 20.74
C ASN A 259 21.23 -0.53 22.13
N MET A 260 22.37 -1.24 22.23
CA MET A 260 23.17 -1.32 23.45
C MET A 260 23.71 0.06 23.89
N GLN A 261 24.04 0.95 22.95
CA GLN A 261 24.48 2.31 23.28
C GLN A 261 23.33 3.17 23.83
N VAL A 262 22.14 3.07 23.21
CA VAL A 262 20.94 3.80 23.69
C VAL A 262 20.58 3.35 25.10
N GLU A 263 20.51 2.04 25.34
CA GLU A 263 20.17 1.50 26.65
C GLU A 263 21.19 1.90 27.73
N ASN A 264 22.49 1.84 27.43
CA ASN A 264 23.53 2.30 28.36
C ASN A 264 23.40 3.80 28.68
N ARG A 265 23.08 4.63 27.70
CA ARG A 265 22.89 6.06 27.92
C ARG A 265 21.69 6.35 28.82
N ASP A 266 20.60 5.61 28.65
CA ASP A 266 19.41 5.74 29.49
C ASP A 266 19.67 5.24 30.92
N LEU A 267 20.38 4.12 31.06
CA LEU A 267 20.83 3.62 32.37
C LEU A 267 21.77 4.62 33.07
N GLU A 268 22.69 5.25 32.35
CA GLU A 268 23.53 6.31 32.93
C GLU A 268 22.71 7.52 33.39
N ASN A 269 21.73 7.95 32.60
CA ASN A 269 20.90 9.10 32.94
C ASN A 269 20.02 8.82 34.15
N THR A 270 19.40 7.64 34.21
CA THR A 270 18.60 7.20 35.36
C THR A 270 19.47 7.06 36.62
N ASN A 271 20.68 6.50 36.53
CA ASN A 271 21.62 6.46 37.64
C ASN A 271 21.99 7.86 38.14
N LYS A 272 22.29 8.81 37.23
CA LYS A 272 22.57 10.21 37.60
C LYS A 272 21.37 10.84 38.33
N GLN A 273 20.16 10.58 37.86
CA GLN A 273 18.93 11.10 38.46
C GLN A 273 18.66 10.49 39.84
N LEU A 274 18.85 9.17 39.99
CA LEU A 274 18.72 8.47 41.28
C LEU A 274 19.75 9.00 42.30
N HIS A 275 21.01 9.18 41.89
CA HIS A 275 22.03 9.76 42.76
C HIS A 275 21.68 11.18 43.21
N ALA A 276 21.13 12.01 42.31
CA ALA A 276 20.69 13.35 42.65
C ALA A 276 19.48 13.33 43.59
N ALA A 277 18.53 12.41 43.39
CA ALA A 277 17.38 12.22 44.27
C ALA A 277 17.80 11.75 45.67
N LEU A 278 18.72 10.78 45.75
CA LEU A 278 19.31 10.32 47.01
C LEU A 278 19.97 11.46 47.78
N LYS A 279 20.82 12.26 47.13
CA LYS A 279 21.44 13.43 47.78
C LYS A 279 20.42 14.44 48.32
N ARG A 280 19.32 14.68 47.60
CA ARG A 280 18.24 15.57 48.08
C ARG A 280 17.54 14.97 49.29
N SER A 281 17.19 13.68 49.23
CA SER A 281 16.55 12.97 50.34
C SER A 281 17.43 12.94 51.58
N GLU A 282 18.75 12.75 51.43
CA GLU A 282 19.71 12.81 52.53
C GLU A 282 19.73 14.21 53.17
N ALA A 283 19.76 15.27 52.35
CA ALA A 283 19.71 16.64 52.84
C ALA A 283 18.40 16.95 53.59
N ASP A 284 17.27 16.47 53.07
CA ASP A 284 15.96 16.62 53.71
C ASP A 284 15.89 15.87 55.04
N CYS A 285 16.44 14.66 55.11
CA CYS A 285 16.53 13.87 56.34
C CYS A 285 17.39 14.59 57.40
N ASN A 286 18.57 15.09 57.02
CA ASN A 286 19.44 15.85 57.91
C ASN A 286 18.73 17.11 58.45
N LYS A 287 17.98 17.81 57.60
CA LYS A 287 17.21 18.99 58.00
C LYS A 287 16.05 18.62 58.93
N ALA A 288 15.35 17.52 58.66
CA ALA A 288 14.29 17.02 59.53
C ALA A 288 14.83 16.60 60.91
N GLN A 289 16.01 15.98 60.95
CA GLN A 289 16.70 15.62 62.19
C GLN A 289 17.07 16.86 63.01
N GLU A 290 17.61 17.90 62.37
CA GLU A 290 17.93 19.16 63.04
C GLU A 290 16.67 19.85 63.58
N ASN A 291 15.60 19.90 62.79
CA ASN A 291 14.30 20.42 63.25
C ASN A 291 13.76 19.62 64.45
N ALA A 292 13.91 18.30 64.47
CA ALA A 292 13.51 17.45 65.59
C ALA A 292 14.33 17.74 66.86
N ARG A 293 15.63 18.03 66.69
CA ARG A 293 16.51 18.49 67.79
C ARG A 293 16.02 19.80 68.38
N GLN A 294 15.75 20.79 67.52
CA GLN A 294 15.24 22.10 67.94
C GLN A 294 13.87 21.99 68.61
N ALA A 295 12.97 21.16 68.08
CA ALA A 295 11.67 20.90 68.68
C ALA A 295 11.80 20.28 70.08
N SER A 296 12.73 19.34 70.27
CA SER A 296 13.01 18.72 71.57
C SER A 296 13.56 19.75 72.57
N GLU A 297 14.44 20.65 72.13
CA GLU A 297 14.95 21.73 72.96
C GLU A 297 13.84 22.71 73.37
N LEU A 298 13.00 23.12 72.42
CA LEU A 298 11.84 23.97 72.71
C LEU A 298 10.88 23.28 73.68
N GLN A 299 10.65 21.97 73.55
CA GLN A 299 9.81 21.21 74.47
C GLN A 299 10.39 21.19 75.89
N LEU A 300 11.70 21.03 76.02
CA LEU A 300 12.40 21.13 77.30
C LEU A 300 12.24 22.53 77.91
N GLN A 301 12.48 23.59 77.12
CA GLN A 301 12.28 24.96 77.58
C GLN A 301 10.83 25.20 78.01
N LEU A 302 9.85 24.71 77.25
CA LEU A 302 8.44 24.86 77.56
C LEU A 302 8.07 24.14 78.87
N ALA A 303 8.61 22.95 79.12
CA ALA A 303 8.47 22.25 80.39
C ALA A 303 9.05 23.06 81.57
N THR A 304 10.25 23.64 81.41
CA THR A 304 10.85 24.49 82.46
C THR A 304 10.02 25.75 82.74
N VAL A 305 9.48 26.39 81.69
CA VAL A 305 8.61 27.57 81.82
C VAL A 305 7.30 27.19 82.49
N GLN A 306 6.69 26.05 82.13
CA GLN A 306 5.49 25.55 82.79
C GLN A 306 5.72 25.27 84.27
N GLU A 307 6.86 24.68 84.63
CA GLU A 307 7.22 24.41 86.03
C GLU A 307 7.41 25.72 86.82
N LYS A 308 8.14 26.70 86.24
CA LYS A 308 8.28 28.05 86.78
C LYS A 308 6.91 28.72 86.95
N TYR A 309 6.04 28.63 85.95
CA TYR A 309 4.68 29.18 85.99
C TYR A 309 3.83 28.52 87.08
N LYS A 310 3.89 27.19 87.25
CA LYS A 310 3.19 26.50 88.35
C LYS A 310 3.68 26.99 89.72
N LYS A 311 5.00 27.17 89.90
CA LYS A 311 5.58 27.77 91.12
C LYS A 311 5.10 29.20 91.33
N LEU A 312 5.12 30.03 90.28
CA LEU A 312 4.65 31.41 90.33
C LEU A 312 3.15 31.50 90.60
N LYS A 313 2.33 30.63 90.01
CA LYS A 313 0.88 30.57 90.22
C LYS A 313 0.55 30.15 91.65
N LYS A 314 1.29 29.21 92.26
CA LYS A 314 1.17 28.89 93.68
C LYS A 314 1.53 30.10 94.56
N LYS A 315 2.63 30.81 94.25
CA LYS A 315 3.02 32.07 94.92
C LYS A 315 1.97 33.17 94.75
N LEU A 316 1.41 33.30 93.54
CA LEU A 316 0.39 34.29 93.23
C LEU A 316 -0.96 33.93 93.87
N GLN A 317 -1.35 32.65 93.98
CA GLN A 317 -2.55 32.25 94.73
C GLN A 317 -2.40 32.50 96.23
N SER A 318 -1.21 32.25 96.79
CA SER A 318 -0.89 32.62 98.18
C SER A 318 -0.83 34.14 98.36
N GLN A 319 -0.46 34.89 97.32
CA GLN A 319 -0.54 36.35 97.29
C GLN A 319 -1.95 36.87 96.99
N LYS A 320 -2.82 36.16 96.24
CA LYS A 320 -4.20 36.56 95.93
C LYS A 320 -5.16 36.32 97.10
N ALA A 321 -4.75 35.52 98.09
CA ALA A 321 -5.33 35.55 99.43
C ALA A 321 -5.03 36.87 100.18
N ALA A 322 -4.19 37.73 99.61
CA ALA A 322 -3.85 39.06 100.08
C ALA A 322 -3.71 40.05 98.90
N THR A 323 -4.85 40.61 98.44
CA THR A 323 -4.96 41.85 97.62
C THR A 323 -5.32 41.67 96.12
N GLN A 324 -6.16 42.62 95.67
CA GLN A 324 -6.98 42.72 94.45
C GLN A 324 -6.22 43.00 93.13
N PRO A 325 -6.85 42.76 91.95
CA PRO A 325 -6.22 42.74 90.63
C PRO A 325 -6.32 44.09 89.89
N SER A 326 -5.28 44.45 89.11
CA SER A 326 -5.38 45.56 88.15
C SER A 326 -4.55 45.40 86.87
N GLN A 327 -3.54 44.51 86.82
CA GLN A 327 -2.67 44.36 85.61
C GLN A 327 -2.90 43.09 84.77
N THR A 328 -3.75 42.16 85.23
CA THR A 328 -3.91 40.84 84.57
C THR A 328 -4.74 40.93 83.27
N THR A 329 -5.61 41.94 83.16
CA THR A 329 -6.55 42.10 82.05
C THR A 329 -5.85 42.45 80.74
N THR A 330 -4.81 43.31 80.78
CA THR A 330 -4.08 43.75 79.59
C THR A 330 -3.23 42.63 78.97
N TRP A 331 -2.58 41.80 79.79
CA TRP A 331 -1.76 40.68 79.28
C TRP A 331 -2.60 39.58 78.63
N LEU A 332 -3.79 39.30 79.17
CA LEU A 332 -4.72 38.34 78.59
C LEU A 332 -5.30 38.84 77.26
N GLN A 333 -5.59 40.14 77.14
CA GLN A 333 -6.02 40.75 75.88
C GLN A 333 -4.92 40.63 74.80
N THR A 334 -3.67 40.99 75.10
CA THR A 334 -2.57 40.87 74.12
C THR A 334 -2.33 39.43 73.66
N ARG A 335 -2.50 38.45 74.56
CA ARG A 335 -2.34 37.03 74.22
C ARG A 335 -3.49 36.50 73.37
N ALA A 336 -4.72 36.97 73.63
CA ALA A 336 -5.88 36.63 72.82
C ALA A 336 -5.72 37.17 71.38
N SER A 337 -5.33 38.44 71.21
CA SER A 337 -5.12 39.03 69.88
C SER A 337 -4.03 38.34 69.06
N LYS A 338 -3.00 37.77 69.72
CA LYS A 338 -1.92 37.05 69.03
C LYS A 338 -2.38 35.69 68.52
N LEU A 339 -3.23 34.99 69.28
CA LEU A 339 -3.83 33.73 68.86
C LEU A 339 -4.81 33.94 67.70
N GLU A 340 -5.61 35.00 67.75
CA GLU A 340 -6.55 35.36 66.68
C GLU A 340 -5.81 35.68 65.37
N LEU A 341 -4.65 36.35 65.45
CA LEU A 341 -3.80 36.60 64.29
C LEU A 341 -3.22 35.31 63.68
N ASP A 342 -2.79 34.36 64.51
CA ASP A 342 -2.24 33.09 64.04
C ASP A 342 -3.34 32.19 63.45
N GLU A 343 -4.55 32.25 63.99
CA GLU A 343 -5.75 31.58 63.43
C GLU A 343 -6.09 32.12 62.04
N GLN A 344 -6.10 33.44 61.85
CA GLN A 344 -6.30 34.04 60.52
C GLN A 344 -5.22 33.65 59.50
N ARG A 345 -3.96 33.53 59.93
CA ARG A 345 -2.86 33.06 59.07
C ARG A 345 -3.05 31.61 58.66
N LEU A 346 -3.53 30.77 59.57
CA LEU A 346 -3.83 29.37 59.31
C LEU A 346 -4.99 29.24 58.30
N GLU A 347 -6.07 30.00 58.49
CA GLU A 347 -7.21 30.05 57.56
C GLU A 347 -6.77 30.43 56.14
N THR A 348 -5.90 31.45 56.04
CA THR A 348 -5.34 31.90 54.75
C THR A 348 -4.47 30.83 54.09
N ALA A 349 -3.67 30.10 54.88
CA ALA A 349 -2.85 29.01 54.36
C ALA A 349 -3.71 27.83 53.87
N LYS A 350 -4.78 27.49 54.60
CA LYS A 350 -5.75 26.46 54.23
C LYS A 350 -6.43 26.77 52.90
N PHE A 351 -6.92 28.00 52.72
CA PHE A 351 -7.51 28.43 51.45
C PHE A 351 -6.54 28.33 50.26
N LYS A 352 -5.25 28.68 50.46
CA LYS A 352 -4.23 28.55 49.41
C LYS A 352 -3.92 27.09 49.05
N LEU A 353 -3.99 26.17 50.02
CA LEU A 353 -3.83 24.74 49.77
C LEU A 353 -5.01 24.19 48.98
N GLU A 354 -6.24 24.51 49.40
CA GLU A 354 -7.47 24.10 48.73
C GLU A 354 -7.52 24.61 47.27
N LEU A 355 -7.04 25.83 47.01
CA LEU A 355 -6.90 26.35 45.64
C LEU A 355 -5.91 25.52 44.79
N ARG A 356 -4.80 25.05 45.39
CA ARG A 356 -3.82 24.21 44.69
C ARG A 356 -4.35 22.81 44.44
N GLU A 357 -5.04 22.24 45.41
CA GLU A 357 -5.69 20.93 45.30
C GLU A 357 -6.72 20.91 44.16
N ASN A 358 -7.57 21.93 44.08
CA ASN A 358 -8.52 22.09 42.97
C ASN A 358 -7.83 22.22 41.60
N LYS A 359 -6.67 22.89 41.54
CA LYS A 359 -5.88 22.99 40.29
C LYS A 359 -5.24 21.66 39.91
N LEU A 360 -4.80 20.87 40.88
CA LEU A 360 -4.23 19.54 40.64
C LEU A 360 -5.33 18.56 40.17
N SER A 361 -6.49 18.57 40.82
CA SER A 361 -7.64 17.76 40.43
C SER A 361 -8.07 18.02 38.99
N ARG A 362 -8.15 19.29 38.56
CA ARG A 362 -8.45 19.62 37.14
C ARG A 362 -7.41 19.06 36.17
N LYS A 363 -6.12 19.13 36.52
CA LYS A 363 -5.05 18.57 35.69
C LYS A 363 -5.10 17.05 35.63
N GLU A 364 -5.46 16.41 36.73
CA GLU A 364 -5.64 14.96 36.79
C GLU A 364 -6.79 14.50 35.88
N GLU A 365 -7.93 15.20 35.92
CA GLU A 365 -9.04 14.94 34.98
C GLU A 365 -8.64 15.14 33.51
N GLU A 366 -7.85 16.17 33.19
CA GLU A 366 -7.35 16.38 31.82
C GLU A 366 -6.40 15.27 31.36
N LEU A 367 -5.53 14.78 32.25
CA LEU A 367 -4.63 13.67 31.95
C LEU A 367 -5.40 12.37 31.77
N GLU A 368 -6.43 12.12 32.57
CA GLU A 368 -7.27 10.93 32.44
C GLU A 368 -8.04 10.93 31.12
N LYS A 369 -8.62 12.07 30.72
CA LYS A 369 -9.24 12.22 29.40
C LYS A 369 -8.28 11.92 28.26
N LYS A 370 -7.02 12.37 28.37
CA LYS A 370 -5.98 12.09 27.35
C LYS A 370 -5.59 10.61 27.32
N ARG A 371 -5.53 9.94 28.47
CA ARG A 371 -5.25 8.50 28.55
C ARG A 371 -6.34 7.68 27.86
N VAL A 372 -7.61 7.99 28.14
CA VAL A 372 -8.74 7.31 27.50
C VAL A 372 -8.72 7.52 25.99
N ALA A 373 -8.51 8.75 25.51
CA ALA A 373 -8.45 9.02 24.08
C ALA A 373 -7.30 8.26 23.36
N LEU A 374 -6.13 8.14 24.00
CA LEU A 374 -5.02 7.34 23.46
C LEU A 374 -5.36 5.85 23.40
N GLN A 375 -6.04 5.33 24.43
CA GLN A 375 -6.46 3.93 24.46
C GLN A 375 -7.50 3.62 23.38
N GLU A 376 -8.47 4.52 23.17
CA GLU A 376 -9.45 4.40 22.08
C GLU A 376 -8.77 4.41 20.71
N GLN A 377 -7.80 5.31 20.50
CA GLN A 377 -7.02 5.37 19.26
C GLN A 377 -6.22 4.09 19.00
N GLU A 378 -5.58 3.53 20.04
CA GLU A 378 -4.83 2.28 19.93
C GLU A 378 -5.76 1.11 19.57
N GLN A 379 -6.95 1.06 20.17
CA GLN A 379 -7.95 0.04 19.87
C GLN A 379 -8.43 0.14 18.42
N GLU A 380 -8.71 1.35 17.92
CA GLU A 380 -9.13 1.57 16.53
C GLU A 380 -8.05 1.14 15.54
N GLN A 381 -6.77 1.47 15.81
CA GLN A 381 -5.65 1.00 14.99
C GLN A 381 -5.53 -0.53 14.98
N ASN A 382 -5.79 -1.18 16.12
CA ASN A 382 -5.72 -2.64 16.22
C ASN A 382 -6.87 -3.32 15.46
N ASP A 383 -8.07 -2.75 15.51
CA ASP A 383 -9.24 -3.21 14.76
C ASP A 383 -9.00 -3.05 13.24
N GLU A 384 -8.43 -1.92 12.82
CA GLU A 384 -8.06 -1.68 11.42
C GLU A 384 -6.98 -2.67 10.95
N ARG A 385 -5.93 -2.90 11.76
CA ARG A 385 -4.89 -3.89 11.48
C ARG A 385 -5.47 -5.29 11.33
N SER A 386 -6.42 -5.66 12.18
CA SER A 386 -7.12 -6.95 12.11
C SER A 386 -7.95 -7.07 10.83
N ARG A 387 -8.64 -6.00 10.42
CA ARG A 387 -9.40 -5.95 9.17
C ARG A 387 -8.49 -6.08 7.94
N LEU A 388 -7.36 -5.39 7.91
CA LEU A 388 -6.38 -5.49 6.82
C LEU A 388 -5.76 -6.88 6.74
N LYS A 389 -5.46 -7.50 7.88
CA LYS A 389 -4.96 -8.88 7.93
C LYS A 389 -5.96 -9.87 7.34
N ALA A 390 -7.25 -9.71 7.65
CA ALA A 390 -8.31 -10.54 7.07
C ALA A 390 -8.45 -10.34 5.54
N GLN A 391 -8.36 -9.10 5.06
CA GLN A 391 -8.39 -8.82 3.61
C GLN A 391 -7.21 -9.44 2.88
N ARG A 392 -6.00 -9.32 3.44
CA ARG A 392 -4.79 -9.94 2.88
C ARG A 392 -4.95 -11.44 2.75
N PHE A 393 -5.43 -12.10 3.81
CA PHE A 393 -5.69 -13.54 3.77
C PHE A 393 -6.67 -13.96 2.66
N MET A 394 -7.73 -13.17 2.44
CA MET A 394 -8.69 -13.41 1.35
C MET A 394 -8.07 -13.22 -0.04
N LEU A 395 -7.17 -12.25 -0.21
CA LEU A 395 -6.43 -12.03 -1.45
C LEU A 395 -5.44 -13.17 -1.70
N ASP A 396 -4.68 -13.58 -0.70
CA ASP A 396 -3.72 -14.68 -0.81
C ASP A 396 -4.42 -15.99 -1.24
N GLN A 397 -5.62 -16.28 -0.69
CA GLN A 397 -6.42 -17.41 -1.16
C GLN A 397 -6.87 -17.27 -2.62
N LYS A 398 -7.23 -16.06 -3.07
CA LYS A 398 -7.64 -15.83 -4.47
C LYS A 398 -6.46 -16.02 -5.42
N ILE A 399 -5.29 -15.47 -5.06
CA ILE A 399 -4.05 -15.64 -5.84
C ILE A 399 -3.73 -17.12 -5.98
N LYS A 400 -3.72 -17.87 -4.86
CA LYS A 400 -3.48 -19.31 -4.87
C LYS A 400 -4.45 -20.08 -5.80
N ARG A 401 -5.75 -19.75 -5.77
CA ARG A 401 -6.73 -20.36 -6.70
C ARG A 401 -6.47 -20.00 -8.16
N HIS A 402 -6.03 -18.78 -8.45
CA HIS A 402 -5.69 -18.37 -9.81
C HIS A 402 -4.43 -19.09 -10.31
N ASP A 403 -3.43 -19.28 -9.46
CA ASP A 403 -2.21 -20.02 -9.80
C ASP A 403 -2.53 -21.50 -10.05
N GLU A 404 -3.31 -22.13 -9.18
CA GLU A 404 -3.80 -23.51 -9.37
C GLU A 404 -4.61 -23.67 -10.66
N LYS A 405 -5.45 -22.68 -11.01
CA LYS A 405 -6.19 -22.71 -12.26
C LYS A 405 -5.28 -22.55 -13.48
N ALA A 406 -4.30 -21.65 -13.41
CA ALA A 406 -3.35 -21.42 -14.48
C ALA A 406 -2.46 -22.65 -14.76
N THR A 407 -2.11 -23.43 -13.72
CA THR A 407 -1.39 -24.70 -13.91
C THR A 407 -2.28 -25.78 -14.52
N THR A 408 -3.55 -25.89 -14.13
CA THR A 408 -4.49 -26.83 -14.77
C THR A 408 -4.79 -26.49 -16.23
N ASP A 409 -4.94 -25.20 -16.56
CA ASP A 409 -5.21 -24.76 -17.93
C ASP A 409 -3.98 -24.99 -18.85
N LYS A 410 -2.75 -24.91 -18.31
CA LYS A 410 -1.52 -25.31 -19.03
C LYS A 410 -1.47 -26.82 -19.29
N GLN A 411 -1.77 -27.65 -18.29
CA GLN A 411 -1.80 -29.11 -18.44
C GLN A 411 -2.89 -29.59 -19.43
N ALA A 412 -4.00 -28.86 -19.56
CA ALA A 412 -5.06 -29.15 -20.52
C ALA A 412 -4.71 -28.77 -21.97
N HIS A 413 -3.66 -27.96 -22.18
CA HIS A 413 -3.18 -27.57 -23.51
C HIS A 413 -1.98 -28.40 -24.00
N GLU A 414 -1.38 -29.21 -23.13
CA GLU A 414 -0.27 -30.14 -23.47
C GLU A 414 -0.72 -31.60 -23.70
N ASN A 415 -2.01 -31.90 -23.52
CA ASN A 415 -2.65 -33.15 -23.94
C ASN A 415 -3.60 -32.89 -25.11
#